data_AF-A0A2E6X0H3-F1
#
_entry.id   AF-A0A2E6X0H3-F1
#
_cell.length_a   1.000
_cell.length_b   1.000
_cell.length_c   1.000
_cell.angle_alpha   90.00
_cell.angle_beta   90.00
_cell.angle_gamma   90.00
#
_symmetry.space_group_name_H-M   'P 1'
#
loop_
_entity.id
_entity.type
_entity.pdbx_description
1 polymer ?
#
loop_
_entity_poly.entity_id
_entity_poly.type
_entity_poly.pdbx_seq_one_letter_code
_entity_poly.pdbx_strand_id
1 'polypeptide(L)'
;MDPNSADLKFLETIRRCAPLVITDTDGAAYAVADSIPPEIHEAIGQLNLTVAWVEVGERLNVPVENWVSCREKLIVGLMKRMTRRSLELSKVGPSTAELDLAPTLSPWSAVLDPEYGGAILVGAQNGHPTLRGRFINTSRLCGLDTEGAWARTSTRWYRLGDNASRRELCSLLYGRLGLADALMLTLSEVQAYIKADQISAGLSDA
;
A
#
# COMPACT_ATOMS: atom_id res chain seq x y z
N MET A 1 5.88 -7.57 16.87
CA MET A 1 5.74 -7.94 15.44
C MET A 1 4.72 -6.99 14.85
N ASP A 2 4.97 -6.37 13.68
CA ASP A 2 4.04 -5.38 13.11
C ASP A 2 2.66 -6.02 12.87
N PRO A 3 1.56 -5.44 13.37
CA PRO A 3 0.21 -5.99 13.22
C PRO A 3 -0.25 -6.18 11.76
N ASN A 4 0.39 -5.52 10.80
CA ASN A 4 0.11 -5.69 9.37
C ASN A 4 0.94 -6.79 8.69
N SER A 5 1.82 -7.50 9.41
CA SER A 5 2.76 -8.47 8.81
C SER A 5 2.07 -9.59 8.02
N ALA A 6 0.97 -10.16 8.54
CA ALA A 6 0.22 -11.20 7.86
C ALA A 6 -0.46 -10.68 6.58
N ASP A 7 -1.13 -9.52 6.68
CA ASP A 7 -1.79 -8.86 5.55
C ASP A 7 -0.79 -8.46 4.46
N LEU A 8 0.42 -8.05 4.84
CA LEU A 8 1.51 -7.74 3.92
C LEU A 8 2.03 -8.96 3.16
N LYS A 9 2.22 -10.08 3.87
CA LYS A 9 2.64 -11.34 3.23
C LYS A 9 1.58 -11.79 2.22
N PHE A 10 0.31 -11.71 2.60
CA PHE A 10 -0.78 -12.10 1.72
C PHE A 10 -0.95 -11.14 0.53
N LEU A 11 -0.77 -9.83 0.74
CA LEU A 11 -0.71 -8.85 -0.35
C LEU A 11 0.38 -9.20 -1.37
N GLU A 12 1.54 -9.65 -0.90
CA GLU A 12 2.62 -10.10 -1.77
C GLU A 12 2.26 -11.37 -2.55
N THR A 13 1.59 -12.35 -1.93
CA THR A 13 1.05 -13.52 -2.64
C THR A 13 0.12 -13.08 -3.78
N ILE A 14 -0.86 -12.21 -3.50
CA ILE A 14 -1.82 -11.74 -4.52
C ILE A 14 -1.11 -10.99 -5.65
N ARG A 15 -0.11 -10.15 -5.31
CA ARG A 15 0.63 -9.36 -6.29
C ARG A 15 1.46 -10.23 -7.23
N ARG A 16 2.07 -11.29 -6.71
CA ARG A 16 2.91 -12.24 -7.45
C ARG A 16 2.11 -13.34 -8.16
N CYS A 17 0.84 -13.52 -7.83
CA CYS A 17 -0.01 -14.52 -8.46
C CYS A 17 -0.18 -14.21 -9.95
N ALA A 18 0.42 -15.06 -10.78
CA ALA A 18 0.28 -15.07 -12.23
C ALA A 18 -0.28 -16.45 -12.61
N PRO A 19 -1.62 -16.62 -12.62
CA PRO A 19 -2.21 -17.91 -12.95
C PRO A 19 -1.88 -18.30 -14.38
N LEU A 20 -1.88 -19.61 -14.63
CA LEU A 20 -1.84 -20.15 -15.98
C LEU A 20 -3.07 -19.64 -16.74
N VAL A 21 -2.85 -19.12 -17.94
CA VAL A 21 -3.93 -18.64 -18.82
C VAL A 21 -4.07 -19.59 -20.00
N ILE A 22 -5.30 -20.02 -20.27
CA ILE A 22 -5.69 -20.79 -21.45
C ILE A 22 -6.65 -19.95 -22.29
N THR A 23 -6.71 -20.24 -23.59
CA THR A 23 -7.65 -19.62 -24.52
C THR A 23 -8.54 -20.70 -25.14
N ASP A 24 -9.83 -20.43 -25.25
CA ASP A 24 -10.74 -21.32 -25.98
C ASP A 24 -10.68 -21.09 -27.50
N THR A 25 -11.54 -21.80 -28.24
CA THR A 25 -11.63 -21.72 -29.71
C THR A 25 -12.13 -20.36 -30.21
N ASP A 26 -12.86 -19.63 -29.38
CA ASP A 26 -13.42 -18.31 -29.70
C ASP A 26 -12.46 -17.18 -29.30
N GLY A 27 -11.31 -17.53 -28.71
CA GLY A 27 -10.26 -16.61 -28.27
C GLY A 27 -10.51 -16.01 -26.89
N ALA A 28 -11.53 -16.47 -26.14
CA ALA A 28 -11.75 -16.04 -24.77
C ALA A 28 -10.65 -16.61 -23.86
N ALA A 29 -10.14 -15.76 -22.96
CA ALA A 29 -9.02 -16.11 -22.09
C ALA A 29 -9.49 -16.42 -20.67
N TYR A 30 -8.95 -17.49 -20.10
CA TYR A 30 -9.33 -18.00 -18.79
C TYR A 30 -8.11 -18.25 -17.92
N ALA A 31 -8.16 -17.82 -16.67
CA ALA A 31 -7.20 -18.23 -15.65
C ALA A 31 -7.61 -19.57 -15.05
N VAL A 32 -6.67 -20.52 -15.01
CA VAL A 32 -6.89 -21.88 -14.50
C VAL A 32 -6.95 -21.85 -12.98
N ALA A 33 -8.05 -22.34 -12.38
CA ALA A 33 -8.30 -22.24 -10.95
C ALA A 33 -7.20 -22.90 -10.09
N ASP A 34 -6.73 -24.07 -10.50
CA ASP A 34 -5.70 -24.83 -9.77
C ASP A 34 -4.32 -24.16 -9.78
N SER A 35 -4.11 -23.19 -10.68
CA SER A 35 -2.88 -22.40 -10.71
C SER A 35 -2.92 -21.18 -9.78
N ILE A 36 -4.09 -20.88 -9.20
CA ILE A 36 -4.28 -19.82 -8.21
C ILE A 36 -4.01 -20.40 -6.82
N PRO A 37 -3.14 -19.79 -5.99
CA PRO A 37 -2.87 -20.25 -4.63
C PRO A 37 -4.14 -20.45 -3.78
N PRO A 38 -4.21 -21.52 -2.95
CA PRO A 38 -5.39 -21.85 -2.15
C PRO A 38 -5.80 -20.74 -1.18
N GLU A 39 -4.83 -20.03 -0.60
CA GLU A 39 -5.05 -18.86 0.25
C GLU A 39 -5.83 -17.72 -0.44
N ILE A 40 -5.73 -17.60 -1.77
CA ILE A 40 -6.52 -16.62 -2.53
C ILE A 40 -7.96 -17.12 -2.68
N HIS A 41 -8.18 -18.41 -2.95
CA HIS A 41 -9.53 -19.01 -3.01
C HIS A 41 -10.27 -18.84 -1.68
N GLU A 42 -9.60 -19.11 -0.56
CA GLU A 42 -10.15 -18.90 0.77
C GLU A 42 -10.55 -17.43 1.02
N ALA A 43 -9.70 -16.48 0.63
CA ALA A 43 -9.98 -15.06 0.80
C ALA A 43 -11.14 -14.57 -0.09
N ILE A 44 -11.29 -15.11 -1.30
CA ILE A 44 -12.43 -14.84 -2.18
C ILE A 44 -13.73 -15.26 -1.49
N GLY A 45 -13.74 -16.46 -0.90
CA GLY A 45 -14.88 -16.96 -0.13
C GLY A 45 -15.20 -16.10 1.09
N GLN A 46 -14.19 -15.74 1.89
CA GLN A 46 -14.37 -14.92 3.10
C GLN A 46 -14.90 -13.51 2.81
N LEU A 47 -14.53 -12.92 1.68
CA LEU A 47 -15.01 -11.61 1.27
C LEU A 47 -16.34 -11.66 0.51
N ASN A 48 -16.94 -12.85 0.35
CA ASN A 48 -18.14 -13.08 -0.45
C ASN A 48 -18.04 -12.45 -1.85
N LEU A 49 -16.86 -12.53 -2.48
CA LEU A 49 -16.67 -12.02 -3.83
C LEU A 49 -17.29 -13.00 -4.81
N THR A 50 -18.29 -12.55 -5.57
CA THR A 50 -18.88 -13.34 -6.65
C THR A 50 -17.85 -13.51 -7.77
N VAL A 51 -17.40 -14.74 -7.98
CA VAL A 51 -16.53 -15.13 -9.09
C VAL A 51 -17.28 -16.16 -9.93
N ALA A 52 -17.47 -15.86 -11.22
CA ALA A 52 -18.08 -16.78 -12.16
C ALA A 52 -17.04 -17.82 -12.60
N TRP A 53 -17.00 -18.94 -11.88
CA TRP A 53 -16.19 -20.10 -12.25
C TRP A 53 -16.86 -20.85 -13.40
N VAL A 54 -16.08 -21.23 -14.41
CA VAL A 54 -16.53 -21.88 -15.65
C VAL A 54 -15.71 -23.14 -15.88
N GLU A 55 -16.40 -24.23 -16.25
CA GLU A 55 -15.74 -25.48 -16.61
C GLU A 55 -15.32 -25.45 -18.09
N VAL A 56 -14.03 -25.63 -18.35
CA VAL A 56 -13.46 -25.71 -19.72
C VAL A 56 -12.48 -26.87 -19.74
N GLY A 57 -12.76 -27.88 -20.56
CA GLY A 57 -11.89 -29.06 -20.73
C GLY A 57 -11.59 -29.79 -19.42
N GLU A 58 -12.63 -30.10 -18.63
CA GLU A 58 -12.56 -30.80 -17.33
C GLU A 58 -11.81 -30.02 -16.23
N ARG A 59 -11.52 -28.73 -16.44
CA ARG A 59 -10.90 -27.86 -15.43
C ARG A 59 -11.83 -26.72 -15.08
N LEU A 60 -11.78 -26.31 -13.81
CA LEU A 60 -12.42 -25.09 -13.37
C LEU A 60 -11.52 -23.90 -13.73
N ASN A 61 -12.12 -22.88 -14.30
CA ASN A 61 -11.44 -21.67 -14.73
C ASN A 61 -12.24 -20.44 -14.34
N VAL A 62 -11.62 -19.27 -14.45
CA VAL A 62 -12.27 -17.98 -14.29
C VAL A 62 -11.92 -17.11 -15.49
N PRO A 63 -12.88 -16.39 -16.12
CA PRO A 63 -12.56 -15.43 -17.17
C PRO A 63 -11.51 -14.42 -16.68
N VAL A 64 -10.53 -14.09 -17.51
CA VAL A 64 -9.39 -13.25 -17.09
C VAL A 64 -9.83 -11.89 -16.53
N GLU A 65 -10.86 -11.28 -17.09
CA GLU A 65 -11.46 -10.04 -16.60
C GLU A 65 -12.05 -10.16 -15.19
N ASN A 66 -12.69 -11.31 -14.90
CA ASN A 66 -13.23 -11.60 -13.57
C ASN A 66 -12.11 -11.85 -12.57
N TRP A 67 -11.05 -12.53 -12.99
CA TRP A 67 -9.84 -12.70 -12.19
C TRP A 67 -9.18 -11.35 -11.84
N VAL A 68 -8.98 -10.48 -12.83
CA VAL A 68 -8.38 -9.15 -12.62
C VAL A 68 -9.24 -8.32 -11.66
N SER A 69 -10.56 -8.28 -11.87
CA SER A 69 -11.49 -7.58 -10.98
C SER A 69 -11.46 -8.14 -9.55
N CYS A 70 -11.45 -9.46 -9.40
CA CYS A 70 -11.39 -10.12 -8.10
C CYS A 70 -10.08 -9.80 -7.36
N ARG A 71 -8.95 -9.91 -8.06
CA ARG A 71 -7.62 -9.59 -7.55
C ARG A 71 -7.54 -8.15 -7.06
N GLU A 72 -8.10 -7.19 -7.80
CA GLU A 72 -8.15 -5.79 -7.39
C GLU A 72 -8.97 -5.59 -6.11
N LYS A 73 -10.17 -6.19 -6.02
CA LYS A 73 -11.02 -6.12 -4.83
C LYS A 73 -10.33 -6.67 -3.58
N LEU A 74 -9.60 -7.77 -3.72
CA LEU A 74 -8.78 -8.34 -2.64
C LEU A 74 -7.72 -7.35 -2.16
N ILE A 75 -6.94 -6.77 -3.09
CA ILE A 75 -5.90 -5.79 -2.77
C ILE A 75 -6.50 -4.57 -2.07
N VAL A 76 -7.60 -4.01 -2.59
CA VAL A 76 -8.28 -2.85 -2.01
C VAL A 76 -8.80 -3.17 -0.61
N GLY A 77 -9.41 -4.34 -0.40
CA GLY A 77 -9.89 -4.78 0.91
C GLY A 77 -8.76 -4.88 1.95
N LEU A 78 -7.64 -5.50 1.57
CA LEU A 78 -6.45 -5.60 2.43
C LEU A 78 -5.87 -4.23 2.76
N MET A 79 -5.70 -3.37 1.75
CA MET A 79 -5.19 -2.02 1.95
C MET A 79 -6.08 -1.20 2.87
N LYS A 80 -7.41 -1.26 2.71
CA LYS A 80 -8.37 -0.59 3.60
C LYS A 80 -8.22 -1.06 5.05
N ARG A 81 -8.14 -2.37 5.29
CA ARG A 81 -7.96 -2.94 6.63
C ARG A 81 -6.64 -2.51 7.26
N MET A 82 -5.54 -2.61 6.53
CA MET A 82 -4.22 -2.20 6.99
C MET A 82 -4.15 -0.69 7.28
N THR A 83 -4.74 0.14 6.41
CA THR A 83 -4.86 1.60 6.63
C THR A 83 -5.62 1.91 7.91
N ARG A 84 -6.80 1.31 8.12
CA ARG A 84 -7.57 1.50 9.36
C ARG A 84 -6.75 1.13 10.60
N ARG A 85 -6.09 -0.03 10.58
CA ARG A 85 -5.23 -0.47 11.69
C ARG A 85 -4.08 0.51 11.95
N SER A 86 -3.45 0.99 10.88
CA SER A 86 -2.35 1.95 10.94
C SER A 86 -2.77 3.34 11.45
N LEU A 87 -3.99 3.79 11.14
CA LEU A 87 -4.56 5.04 11.69
C LEU A 87 -4.84 4.94 13.19
N GLU A 88 -5.19 3.76 13.70
CA GLU A 88 -5.32 3.54 15.16
C GLU A 88 -3.94 3.49 15.83
N LEU A 89 -3.00 2.74 15.26
CA LEU A 89 -1.65 2.59 15.79
C LEU A 89 -0.92 3.94 15.91
N SER A 90 -1.13 4.85 14.95
CA SER A 90 -0.48 6.15 14.94
C SER A 90 -0.92 7.08 16.07
N LYS A 91 -2.08 6.84 16.70
CA LYS A 91 -2.55 7.63 17.85
C LYS A 91 -1.67 7.42 19.08
N VAL A 92 -1.03 6.25 19.18
CA VAL A 92 -0.12 5.92 20.29
C VAL A 92 1.34 6.09 19.87
N GLY A 93 1.65 5.82 18.60
CA GLY A 93 3.02 5.79 18.09
C GLY A 93 3.69 4.42 18.25
N PRO A 94 4.91 4.24 17.69
CA PRO A 94 5.61 2.97 17.72
C PRO A 94 6.29 2.72 19.07
N SER A 95 6.42 1.46 19.46
CA SER A 95 7.39 1.06 20.49
C SER A 95 8.84 1.14 19.96
N THR A 96 9.82 1.24 20.86
CA THR A 96 11.26 1.22 20.49
C THR A 96 11.60 0.00 19.63
N ALA A 97 11.13 -1.19 20.02
CA ALA A 97 11.39 -2.43 19.31
C ALA A 97 10.79 -2.46 17.89
N GLU A 98 9.63 -1.81 17.67
CA GLU A 98 9.06 -1.67 16.32
C GLU A 98 9.87 -0.72 15.46
N LEU A 99 10.36 0.37 16.06
CA LEU A 99 11.12 1.39 15.35
C LEU A 99 12.53 0.91 14.98
N ASP A 100 13.17 0.11 15.82
CA ASP A 100 14.49 -0.50 15.55
C ASP A 100 14.47 -1.43 14.34
N LEU A 101 13.36 -2.14 14.14
CA LEU A 101 13.12 -3.02 12.98
C LEU A 101 12.61 -2.26 11.75
N ALA A 102 12.26 -0.99 11.89
CA ALA A 102 11.71 -0.19 10.81
C ALA A 102 12.80 0.23 9.81
N PRO A 103 12.49 0.23 8.50
CA PRO A 103 13.34 0.86 7.49
C PRO A 103 13.51 2.35 7.80
N THR A 104 14.60 2.93 7.31
CA THR A 104 14.85 4.37 7.41
C THR A 104 14.49 5.06 6.11
N LEU A 105 13.88 6.24 6.19
CA LEU A 105 13.70 7.17 5.08
C LEU A 105 14.56 8.43 5.31
N SER A 106 15.57 8.64 4.48
CA SER A 106 16.42 9.82 4.51
C SER A 106 17.24 9.97 3.21
N PRO A 107 17.25 11.14 2.56
CA PRO A 107 16.39 12.28 2.85
C PRO A 107 14.92 11.99 2.49
N TRP A 108 13.96 12.67 3.13
CA TRP A 108 12.52 12.46 2.90
C TRP A 108 11.70 13.75 2.86
N SER A 109 10.51 13.71 2.27
CA SER A 109 9.51 14.78 2.35
C SER A 109 8.10 14.22 2.25
N ALA A 110 7.15 14.92 2.86
CA ALA A 110 5.73 14.64 2.70
C ALA A 110 5.17 15.39 1.49
N VAL A 111 4.38 14.67 0.69
CA VAL A 111 3.74 15.21 -0.50
C VAL A 111 2.28 14.77 -0.59
N LEU A 112 1.47 15.54 -1.29
CA LEU A 112 0.14 15.14 -1.73
C LEU A 112 0.30 14.04 -2.79
N ASP A 113 -0.38 12.92 -2.59
CA ASP A 113 -0.48 11.87 -3.60
C ASP A 113 -1.33 12.38 -4.78
N PRO A 114 -0.75 12.52 -5.98
CA PRO A 114 -1.46 13.05 -7.14
C PRO A 114 -2.48 12.07 -7.72
N GLU A 115 -2.39 10.78 -7.40
CA GLU A 115 -3.23 9.72 -7.97
C GLU A 115 -4.46 9.45 -7.09
N TYR A 116 -4.27 9.39 -5.77
CA TYR A 116 -5.32 9.02 -4.81
C TYR A 116 -5.64 10.10 -3.77
N GLY A 117 -4.94 11.23 -3.82
CA GLY A 117 -5.05 12.31 -2.83
C GLY A 117 -4.42 11.96 -1.48
N GLY A 118 -4.46 12.94 -0.58
CA GLY A 118 -3.89 12.90 0.77
C GLY A 118 -2.39 12.63 0.86
N ALA A 119 -1.89 12.45 2.09
CA ALA A 119 -0.45 12.51 2.33
C ALA A 119 0.26 11.17 2.08
N ILE A 120 1.42 11.23 1.42
CA ILE A 120 2.41 10.15 1.32
C ILE A 120 3.80 10.71 1.61
N LEU A 121 4.78 9.83 1.85
CA LEU A 121 6.19 10.22 1.91
C LEU A 121 6.91 9.81 0.62
N VAL A 122 7.81 10.67 0.16
CA VAL A 122 8.81 10.35 -0.85
C VAL A 122 10.20 10.49 -0.23
N GLY A 123 11.12 9.60 -0.58
CA GLY A 123 12.46 9.67 -0.01
C GLY A 123 13.35 8.50 -0.35
N ALA A 124 14.60 8.58 0.12
CA ALA A 124 15.55 7.48 -0.03
C ALA A 124 15.37 6.47 1.10
N GLN A 125 15.20 5.20 0.77
CA GLN A 125 15.02 4.13 1.76
C GLN A 125 16.33 3.40 2.05
N ASN A 126 16.47 2.96 3.29
CA ASN A 126 17.44 1.93 3.69
C ASN A 126 16.76 0.85 4.54
N GLY A 127 17.10 -0.41 4.30
CA GLY A 127 16.56 -1.56 5.04
C GLY A 127 15.14 -1.96 4.67
N HIS A 128 14.60 -1.52 3.52
CA HIS A 128 13.29 -2.01 3.06
C HIS A 128 13.40 -3.51 2.68
N PRO A 129 12.52 -4.39 3.21
CA PRO A 129 12.65 -5.84 3.09
C PRO A 129 12.48 -6.33 1.66
N THR A 130 11.64 -5.65 0.87
CA THR A 130 11.23 -6.09 -0.47
C THR A 130 11.63 -5.14 -1.60
N LEU A 131 11.94 -3.87 -1.32
CA LEU A 131 12.22 -2.89 -2.37
C LEU A 131 13.73 -2.82 -2.56
N ARG A 132 14.16 -2.91 -3.81
CA ARG A 132 15.57 -2.87 -4.22
C ARG A 132 16.00 -1.49 -4.73
N GLY A 133 15.06 -0.57 -4.93
CA GLY A 133 15.32 0.81 -5.35
C GLY A 133 15.75 1.70 -4.18
N ARG A 134 16.60 2.70 -4.47
CA ARG A 134 17.06 3.67 -3.47
C ARG A 134 15.94 4.64 -3.08
N PHE A 135 15.08 5.02 -4.01
CA PHE A 135 14.01 6.00 -3.80
C PHE A 135 12.64 5.35 -3.91
N ILE A 136 11.74 5.74 -3.01
CA ILE A 136 10.39 5.20 -2.94
C ILE A 136 9.39 6.33 -2.69
N ASN A 137 8.16 6.11 -3.14
CA ASN A 137 6.97 6.67 -2.54
C ASN A 137 6.35 5.64 -1.60
N THR A 138 5.88 6.08 -0.43
CA THR A 138 5.22 5.18 0.52
C THR A 138 3.75 5.00 0.16
N SER A 139 3.10 3.99 0.75
CA SER A 139 1.64 3.99 0.87
C SER A 139 1.14 5.20 1.68
N ARG A 140 -0.19 5.44 1.67
CA ARG A 140 -0.88 6.49 2.44
C ARG A 140 -0.30 6.64 3.85
N LEU A 141 0.00 7.88 4.22
CA LEU A 141 0.52 8.24 5.52
C LEU A 141 -0.64 8.24 6.53
N CYS A 142 -0.49 7.46 7.60
CA CYS A 142 -1.48 7.31 8.66
C CYS A 142 -1.06 7.96 9.98
N GLY A 143 0.21 8.33 10.10
CA GLY A 143 0.80 8.91 11.30
C GLY A 143 2.15 9.53 10.99
N LEU A 144 2.43 10.68 11.59
CA LEU A 144 3.71 11.35 11.50
C LEU A 144 4.01 11.99 12.84
N ASP A 145 5.22 11.74 13.35
CA ASP A 145 5.72 12.36 14.56
C ASP A 145 5.88 13.89 14.40
N THR A 146 5.58 14.66 15.44
CA THR A 146 5.70 16.13 15.39
C THR A 146 7.14 16.61 15.29
N GLU A 147 8.08 15.83 15.82
CA GLU A 147 9.53 16.10 15.69
C GLU A 147 10.11 15.46 14.42
N GLY A 148 9.31 14.69 13.69
CA GLY A 148 9.71 14.03 12.45
C GLY A 148 10.66 12.85 12.67
N ALA A 149 10.60 12.17 13.82
CA ALA A 149 11.45 11.00 14.10
C ALA A 149 10.92 9.69 13.49
N TRP A 150 9.61 9.57 13.31
CA TRP A 150 8.97 8.37 12.77
C TRP A 150 7.73 8.69 11.92
N ALA A 151 7.37 7.74 11.07
CA ALA A 151 6.09 7.74 10.33
C ALA A 151 5.41 6.38 10.38
N ARG A 152 4.07 6.37 10.46
CA ARG A 152 3.22 5.22 10.16
C ARG A 152 2.58 5.39 8.81
N THR A 153 2.78 4.44 7.92
CA THR A 153 2.04 4.36 6.65
C THR A 153 1.00 3.24 6.73
N SER A 154 0.13 3.10 5.73
CA SER A 154 -0.82 1.97 5.66
C SER A 154 -0.14 0.63 5.92
N THR A 155 1.07 0.45 5.41
CA THR A 155 1.76 -0.83 5.43
C THR A 155 2.71 -0.99 6.60
N ARG A 156 3.52 0.01 6.93
CA ARG A 156 4.68 -0.15 7.84
C ARG A 156 5.04 1.12 8.60
N TRP A 157 5.80 0.94 9.67
CA TRP A 157 6.56 1.99 10.34
C TRP A 157 7.82 2.38 9.55
N TYR A 158 8.25 3.62 9.69
CA TYR A 158 9.51 4.15 9.19
C TYR A 158 10.22 4.96 10.28
N ARG A 159 11.54 4.78 10.37
CA ARG A 159 12.43 5.77 10.98
C ARG A 159 12.66 6.89 9.98
N LEU A 160 12.61 8.12 10.44
CA LEU A 160 12.84 9.29 9.61
C LEU A 160 14.18 9.90 9.98
N GLY A 161 14.99 10.18 8.96
CA GLY A 161 16.21 10.97 9.10
C GLY A 161 15.99 12.40 8.61
N ASP A 162 16.98 12.94 7.90
CA ASP A 162 16.93 14.32 7.43
C ASP A 162 15.78 14.57 6.45
N ASN A 163 15.17 15.76 6.58
CA ASN A 163 14.27 16.28 5.55
C ASN A 163 15.05 16.57 4.27
N ALA A 164 14.44 16.25 3.14
CA ALA A 164 15.00 16.52 1.83
C ALA A 164 15.01 18.03 1.56
N SER A 165 16.14 18.53 1.09
CA SER A 165 16.22 19.87 0.52
C SER A 165 15.36 19.96 -0.74
N ARG A 166 14.95 21.18 -1.10
CA ARG A 166 14.19 21.42 -2.35
C ARG A 166 14.89 20.85 -3.58
N ARG A 167 16.23 20.91 -3.62
CA ARG A 167 17.03 20.36 -4.72
C ARG A 167 16.95 18.83 -4.77
N GLU A 168 17.08 18.17 -3.61
CA GLU A 168 16.93 16.72 -3.52
C GLU A 168 15.53 16.30 -3.92
N LEU A 169 14.50 17.03 -3.49
CA LEU A 169 13.11 16.77 -3.86
C LEU A 169 12.85 16.88 -5.36
N CYS A 170 13.43 17.89 -6.01
CA CYS A 170 13.34 18.00 -7.46
C CYS A 170 13.99 16.79 -8.15
N SER A 171 15.11 16.29 -7.62
CA SER A 171 15.72 15.06 -8.12
C SER A 171 14.85 13.82 -7.84
N LEU A 172 14.16 13.77 -6.70
CA LEU A 172 13.25 12.67 -6.32
C LEU A 172 12.00 12.63 -7.21
N LEU A 173 11.51 13.79 -7.63
CA LEU A 173 10.29 13.95 -8.43
C LEU A 173 10.60 14.10 -9.94
N TYR A 174 11.65 13.43 -10.42
CA TYR A 174 12.04 13.37 -11.83
C TYR A 174 12.30 14.74 -12.50
N GLY A 175 12.83 15.71 -11.76
CA GLY A 175 13.24 17.01 -12.28
C GLY A 175 12.11 18.02 -12.50
N ARG A 176 10.88 17.74 -12.05
CA ARG A 176 9.73 18.66 -12.20
C ARG A 176 9.63 19.62 -11.01
N LEU A 177 10.44 20.67 -11.01
CA LEU A 177 10.47 21.72 -9.97
C LEU A 177 9.08 22.26 -9.59
N GLY A 178 8.24 22.61 -10.58
CA GLY A 178 6.90 23.13 -10.32
C GLY A 178 5.92 22.11 -9.71
N LEU A 179 6.16 20.80 -9.91
CA LEU A 179 5.37 19.74 -9.29
C LEU A 179 5.78 19.52 -7.83
N ALA A 180 7.07 19.69 -7.52
CA ALA A 180 7.56 19.62 -6.14
C ALA A 180 6.89 20.69 -5.27
N ASP A 181 6.86 21.94 -5.72
CA ASP A 181 6.25 23.03 -4.96
C ASP A 181 4.73 22.89 -4.83
N ALA A 182 4.06 22.34 -5.83
CA ALA A 182 2.61 22.14 -5.82
C ALA A 182 2.15 20.97 -4.93
N LEU A 183 3.03 19.99 -4.68
CA LEU A 183 2.68 18.78 -3.94
C LEU A 183 3.27 18.74 -2.53
N MET A 184 4.31 19.50 -2.22
CA MET A 184 4.91 19.51 -0.88
C MET A 184 3.89 19.90 0.18
N LEU A 185 3.85 19.11 1.24
CA LEU A 185 3.00 19.37 2.39
C LEU A 185 3.85 19.84 3.55
N THR A 186 3.40 20.90 4.22
CA THR A 186 3.86 21.28 5.55
C THR A 186 3.44 20.24 6.58
N LEU A 187 4.12 20.22 7.74
CA LEU A 187 3.74 19.33 8.83
C LEU A 187 2.27 19.52 9.24
N SER A 188 1.77 20.76 9.30
CA SER A 188 0.37 21.04 9.63
C SER A 188 -0.61 20.48 8.60
N GLU A 189 -0.30 20.57 7.31
CA GLU A 189 -1.15 19.99 6.26
C GLU A 189 -1.15 18.46 6.32
N VAL A 190 0.01 17.85 6.59
CA VAL A 190 0.11 16.41 6.81
C VAL A 190 -0.78 15.96 7.98
N GLN A 191 -0.70 16.66 9.13
CA GLN A 191 -1.54 16.34 10.29
C GLN A 191 -3.04 16.51 9.96
N ALA A 192 -3.40 17.53 9.17
CA ALA A 192 -4.77 17.72 8.71
C ALA A 192 -5.26 16.56 7.83
N TYR A 193 -4.44 16.07 6.88
CA TYR A 193 -4.78 14.90 6.07
C TYR A 193 -4.94 13.63 6.90
N ILE A 194 -4.02 13.37 7.83
CA ILE A 194 -4.10 12.22 8.74
C ILE A 194 -5.38 12.30 9.58
N LYS A 195 -5.70 13.49 10.11
CA LYS A 195 -6.93 13.71 10.89
C LYS A 195 -8.18 13.48 10.05
N ALA A 196 -8.22 13.98 8.82
CA ALA A 196 -9.32 13.74 7.89
C ALA A 196 -9.51 12.24 7.61
N ASP A 197 -8.42 11.48 7.46
CA ASP A 197 -8.47 10.03 7.29
C ASP A 197 -8.98 9.31 8.54
N GLN A 198 -8.56 9.75 9.73
CA GLN A 198 -9.09 9.23 10.99
C GLN A 198 -10.60 9.48 11.12
N ILE A 199 -11.09 10.67 10.74
CA ILE A 199 -12.52 10.99 10.74
C ILE A 199 -13.27 10.13 9.73
N SER A 200 -12.77 10.02 8.48
CA SER A 200 -13.37 9.19 7.44
C SER A 200 -13.44 7.71 7.84
N ALA A 201 -12.45 7.24 8.59
CA ALA A 201 -12.44 5.90 9.16
C ALA A 201 -13.28 5.75 10.43
N GLY A 202 -13.89 6.81 10.97
CA GLY A 202 -14.68 6.77 12.20
C GLY A 202 -13.85 6.50 13.46
N LEU A 203 -12.59 6.96 13.47
CA LEU A 203 -11.62 6.80 14.58
C LEU A 203 -11.39 8.10 15.37
N SER A 204 -12.03 9.18 14.93
CA SER A 204 -11.96 10.52 15.48
C SER A 204 -13.28 11.25 15.21
N ASP A 205 -13.65 12.13 16.13
CA ASP A 205 -14.74 13.07 15.91
C ASP A 205 -14.34 14.14 14.89
N ALA A 206 -15.36 14.63 14.17
CA ALA A 206 -15.26 15.65 13.12
C ALA A 206 -15.04 17.05 13.69
#